data_AF-A0A965QSC8-F1
#
_entry.id   AF-A0A965QSC8-F1
#
_cell.length_a   1.000
_cell.length_b   1.000
_cell.length_c   1.000
_cell.angle_alpha   90.00
_cell.angle_beta   90.00
_cell.angle_gamma   90.00
#
_symmetry.space_group_name_H-M   'P 1'
#
loop_
_entity.id
_entity.type
_entity.pdbx_description
1 polymer ?
#
loop_
_entity_poly.entity_id
_entity_poly.type
_entity_poly.pdbx_seq_one_letter_code
_entity_poly.pdbx_strand_id
1 'polypeptide(L)'
;MSVTCSSFRAGLRCPTLWRNLVGLASRFFANARHPRVARSAELGAETLEGRLTPSAVSPLATQAERFPHHAPIIHHRAALETRQAPIAPAAFRQAVSTTLLAIPARQQWDENNGYCGETSIQSFALYFGTYASQYRIRAFINPDQQSQLLIGLNEQTALRALRLTFEQWNSGGPTPQWRSYLAWAKREIQKGAPVIGTLYVKGMTDPDYDHIVPFVGFRSSFDNSRYHASDTLLFSDNYATTILARTFGTLAATRRIANIGKFTYSIPSRVDYGCAVTGIVDALRETVPVRLQVDRSSEPNLITGAQPVTLNATLNIQSLVPGKTYSLLRYDDPAQVPDCGFLAKGGYTSARKFTATAATQTFTDRFLSDGVVTYRCVAS
;
A
#
# COMPACT_ATOMS: atom_id res chain seq x y z
N MET A 1 41.67 -30.70 37.27
CA MET A 1 41.19 -32.11 37.34
C MET A 1 39.94 -32.15 38.21
N SER A 2 39.04 -33.11 37.97
CA SER A 2 37.91 -33.56 38.80
C SER A 2 37.14 -32.52 39.64
N VAL A 3 35.88 -32.25 39.25
CA VAL A 3 34.81 -31.81 40.16
C VAL A 3 33.96 -33.03 40.50
N THR A 4 33.56 -33.20 41.76
CA THR A 4 32.66 -34.28 42.20
C THR A 4 31.47 -33.73 42.97
N CYS A 5 30.28 -34.23 42.67
CA CYS A 5 29.01 -33.74 43.21
C CYS A 5 28.52 -34.55 44.42
N SER A 6 27.80 -33.88 45.33
CA SER A 6 26.80 -34.48 46.23
C SER A 6 25.78 -33.38 46.60
N SER A 7 24.66 -33.25 45.88
CA SER A 7 23.42 -34.01 46.08
C SER A 7 22.70 -33.71 47.40
N PHE A 8 21.56 -33.01 47.33
CA PHE A 8 20.57 -32.95 48.41
C PHE A 8 19.17 -33.24 47.84
N ARG A 9 18.34 -33.97 48.60
CA ARG A 9 16.96 -34.33 48.21
C ARG A 9 15.93 -33.45 48.91
N ALA A 10 14.75 -33.37 48.31
CA ALA A 10 13.63 -32.54 48.78
C ALA A 10 12.80 -33.20 49.89
N GLY A 11 12.07 -32.39 50.65
CA GLY A 11 10.88 -32.85 51.38
C GLY A 11 10.49 -32.03 52.60
N LEU A 12 9.45 -31.18 52.48
CA LEU A 12 8.43 -30.93 53.50
C LEU A 12 7.23 -30.20 52.87
N ARG A 13 6.07 -30.17 53.55
CA ARG A 13 4.77 -29.74 52.98
C ARG A 13 4.21 -28.49 53.67
N CYS A 14 3.37 -27.75 52.91
CA CYS A 14 2.17 -26.96 53.27
C CYS A 14 1.77 -26.83 54.77
N PRO A 15 1.18 -25.69 55.20
CA PRO A 15 -0.11 -25.26 54.60
C PRO A 15 -0.53 -23.76 54.58
N THR A 16 -1.32 -23.44 53.54
CA THR A 16 -2.52 -22.54 53.51
C THR A 16 -2.40 -21.01 53.74
N LEU A 17 -3.45 -20.32 53.22
CA LEU A 17 -3.91 -18.95 53.49
C LEU A 17 -3.11 -17.75 52.91
N TRP A 18 -3.58 -17.25 51.76
CA TRP A 18 -4.40 -16.02 51.76
C TRP A 18 -5.39 -15.99 50.56
N ARG A 19 -6.37 -15.09 50.61
CA ARG A 19 -7.40 -14.82 49.60
C ARG A 19 -7.38 -13.31 49.27
N ASN A 20 -8.11 -12.95 48.21
CA ASN A 20 -8.59 -11.60 47.85
C ASN A 20 -7.60 -10.68 47.12
N LEU A 21 -7.80 -10.52 45.81
CA LEU A 21 -8.18 -9.23 45.21
C LEU A 21 -8.60 -9.43 43.73
N VAL A 22 -9.92 -9.42 43.45
CA VAL A 22 -10.51 -9.47 42.10
C VAL A 22 -11.78 -8.61 42.08
N GLY A 23 -11.92 -7.75 41.05
CA GLY A 23 -13.11 -6.92 40.79
C GLY A 23 -13.05 -5.54 41.50
N LEU A 24 -12.94 -4.42 40.77
CA LEU A 24 -13.99 -3.85 39.92
C LEU A 24 -13.41 -2.81 38.94
N ALA A 25 -13.83 -2.82 37.66
CA ALA A 25 -13.94 -1.64 36.78
C ALA A 25 -14.40 -2.05 35.36
N SER A 26 -15.70 -2.13 35.11
CA SER A 26 -16.24 -2.32 33.75
C SER A 26 -17.46 -1.45 33.53
N ARG A 27 -17.32 -0.37 32.73
CA ARG A 27 -18.37 0.44 32.08
C ARG A 27 -17.72 1.52 31.19
N PHE A 28 -18.49 2.02 30.19
CA PHE A 28 -18.10 2.94 29.10
C PHE A 28 -17.08 2.35 28.11
N PHE A 29 -17.45 1.87 26.92
CA PHE A 29 -18.29 2.54 25.92
C PHE A 29 -19.15 1.55 25.11
N ALA A 30 -20.36 1.97 24.75
CA ALA A 30 -21.19 1.30 23.76
C ALA A 30 -21.99 2.33 22.96
N ASN A 31 -21.65 2.51 21.67
CA ASN A 31 -22.57 2.87 20.57
C ASN A 31 -21.81 3.12 19.26
N ALA A 32 -21.74 2.10 18.41
CA ALA A 32 -21.54 2.24 16.97
C ALA A 32 -22.23 1.05 16.28
N ARG A 33 -23.39 1.29 15.65
CA ARG A 33 -24.09 0.28 14.84
C ARG A 33 -23.95 0.66 13.37
N HIS A 34 -23.37 -0.24 12.57
CA HIS A 34 -23.58 -0.28 11.12
C HIS A 34 -24.01 -1.69 10.69
N PRO A 35 -24.77 -1.83 9.60
CA PRO A 35 -25.57 -3.03 9.35
C PRO A 35 -24.76 -4.18 8.74
N ARG A 36 -25.01 -5.40 9.21
CA ARG A 36 -24.69 -6.61 8.45
C ARG A 36 -25.74 -6.81 7.35
N VAL A 37 -25.30 -6.90 6.10
CA VAL A 37 -26.10 -7.53 5.03
C VAL A 37 -25.79 -9.03 5.07
N ALA A 38 -26.79 -9.84 5.41
CA ALA A 38 -26.66 -11.30 5.45
C ALA A 38 -28.01 -11.97 5.12
N ARG A 39 -28.15 -12.47 3.88
CA ARG A 39 -29.19 -13.41 3.46
C ARG A 39 -28.74 -14.16 2.21
N SER A 40 -28.58 -15.49 2.31
CA SER A 40 -29.23 -16.46 1.41
C SER A 40 -28.67 -17.88 1.65
N ALA A 41 -29.48 -18.77 2.24
CA ALA A 41 -29.56 -20.20 1.90
C ALA A 41 -30.40 -20.94 2.95
N GLU A 42 -31.68 -21.19 2.67
CA GLU A 42 -32.41 -22.37 3.16
C GLU A 42 -33.63 -22.63 2.26
N LEU A 43 -34.06 -23.89 2.18
CA LEU A 43 -35.04 -24.41 1.21
C LEU A 43 -36.11 -25.24 1.93
N GLY A 44 -37.36 -25.18 1.45
CA GLY A 44 -38.55 -25.73 2.12
C GLY A 44 -39.67 -24.69 2.08
N ALA A 45 -40.46 -24.54 1.02
CA ALA A 45 -41.30 -25.50 0.29
C ALA A 45 -42.57 -25.91 1.06
N GLU A 46 -43.65 -25.14 0.86
CA GLU A 46 -45.01 -25.66 0.93
C GLU A 46 -45.98 -24.88 0.01
N THR A 47 -47.05 -25.56 -0.39
CA THR A 47 -48.11 -25.18 -1.35
C THR A 47 -49.35 -24.57 -0.62
N LEU A 48 -50.47 -24.10 -1.20
CA LEU A 48 -51.09 -24.13 -2.57
C LEU A 48 -52.18 -23.00 -2.66
N GLU A 49 -52.63 -22.64 -3.89
CA GLU A 49 -53.83 -21.84 -4.25
C GLU A 49 -53.90 -20.33 -3.83
N GLY A 50 -54.57 -19.41 -4.56
CA GLY A 50 -55.22 -19.50 -5.89
C GLY A 50 -55.94 -18.19 -6.34
N ARG A 51 -56.49 -18.18 -7.58
CA ARG A 51 -57.47 -17.21 -8.19
C ARG A 51 -57.03 -15.80 -8.70
N LEU A 52 -56.51 -15.78 -9.94
CA LEU A 52 -57.06 -15.10 -11.14
C LEU A 52 -57.87 -13.74 -11.08
N THR A 53 -57.27 -12.68 -11.67
CA THR A 53 -57.83 -11.75 -12.72
C THR A 53 -59.06 -10.82 -12.47
N PRO A 54 -59.37 -9.78 -13.31
CA PRO A 54 -58.50 -8.90 -14.14
C PRO A 54 -58.89 -7.37 -14.18
N SER A 55 -58.02 -6.53 -14.78
CA SER A 55 -58.32 -5.20 -15.40
C SER A 55 -58.74 -4.03 -14.45
N ALA A 56 -58.84 -2.74 -14.84
CA ALA A 56 -58.88 -2.11 -16.17
C ALA A 56 -58.49 -0.59 -16.22
N VAL A 57 -58.32 -0.07 -17.44
CA VAL A 57 -58.56 1.34 -17.92
C VAL A 57 -57.60 2.50 -17.52
N SER A 58 -57.23 3.29 -18.54
CA SER A 58 -56.87 4.72 -18.48
C SER A 58 -57.72 5.50 -19.49
N PRO A 59 -57.94 6.82 -19.32
CA PRO A 59 -57.98 7.72 -20.49
C PRO A 59 -57.35 9.11 -20.27
N LEU A 60 -57.31 9.90 -21.37
CA LEU A 60 -56.70 11.24 -21.52
C LEU A 60 -57.66 12.41 -21.19
N ALA A 61 -57.10 13.59 -20.87
CA ALA A 61 -57.49 14.92 -21.37
C ALA A 61 -56.32 15.91 -21.10
N THR A 62 -55.75 16.78 -21.95
CA THR A 62 -56.15 17.76 -23.00
C THR A 62 -56.60 19.16 -22.55
N GLN A 63 -55.68 20.13 -22.63
CA GLN A 63 -55.82 21.55 -23.04
C GLN A 63 -54.40 22.16 -23.15
N ALA A 64 -53.94 22.95 -24.14
CA ALA A 64 -54.48 23.61 -25.35
C ALA A 64 -55.02 25.05 -25.22
N GLU A 65 -54.15 26.05 -25.46
CA GLU A 65 -54.49 27.45 -25.80
C GLU A 65 -53.56 28.02 -26.91
N ARG A 66 -53.81 29.25 -27.42
CA ARG A 66 -53.43 29.68 -28.79
C ARG A 66 -52.97 31.16 -28.93
N PHE A 67 -51.82 31.37 -29.62
CA PHE A 67 -51.51 32.44 -30.62
C PHE A 67 -51.75 33.94 -30.26
N PRO A 68 -51.45 34.93 -31.14
CA PRO A 68 -50.64 34.96 -32.39
C PRO A 68 -49.27 35.68 -32.16
N HIS A 69 -48.60 36.54 -32.97
CA HIS A 69 -48.80 37.25 -34.25
C HIS A 69 -47.45 37.52 -34.97
N HIS A 70 -47.43 37.42 -36.32
CA HIS A 70 -46.53 38.04 -37.31
C HIS A 70 -44.98 37.87 -37.30
N ALA A 71 -44.40 38.06 -38.48
CA ALA A 71 -42.99 37.87 -38.85
C ALA A 71 -42.35 39.19 -39.33
N PRO A 72 -41.06 39.18 -39.72
CA PRO A 72 -40.80 39.14 -41.16
C PRO A 72 -39.74 38.12 -41.60
N ILE A 73 -39.70 37.83 -42.90
CA ILE A 73 -38.78 36.89 -43.55
C ILE A 73 -37.50 37.63 -43.98
N ILE A 74 -36.32 37.08 -43.68
CA ILE A 74 -35.03 37.55 -44.20
C ILE A 74 -34.39 36.44 -45.03
N HIS A 75 -34.10 36.72 -46.30
CA HIS A 75 -33.41 35.80 -47.21
C HIS A 75 -31.89 35.77 -46.92
N HIS A 76 -31.44 34.91 -46.01
CA HIS A 76 -30.02 34.60 -45.91
C HIS A 76 -29.59 33.51 -46.90
N ARG A 77 -28.70 33.92 -47.81
CA ARG A 77 -28.08 33.13 -48.88
C ARG A 77 -27.19 32.04 -48.26
N ALA A 78 -27.55 30.77 -48.42
CA ALA A 78 -26.79 29.65 -47.87
C ALA A 78 -25.42 29.49 -48.58
N ALA A 79 -24.34 29.82 -47.87
CA ALA A 79 -22.98 29.49 -48.29
C ALA A 79 -22.64 28.07 -47.82
N LEU A 80 -22.25 27.19 -48.76
CA LEU A 80 -21.74 25.86 -48.46
C LEU A 80 -20.29 25.93 -47.96
N GLU A 81 -20.10 26.41 -46.74
CA GLU A 81 -18.82 26.28 -46.04
C GLU A 81 -18.56 24.82 -45.69
N THR A 82 -17.70 24.14 -46.47
CA THR A 82 -17.10 22.86 -46.07
C THR A 82 -16.14 23.09 -44.90
N ARG A 83 -16.69 23.19 -43.69
CA ARG A 83 -15.92 23.29 -42.45
C ARG A 83 -15.16 21.98 -42.20
N GLN A 84 -13.94 21.91 -42.72
CA GLN A 84 -12.96 20.96 -42.22
C GLN A 84 -12.82 21.18 -40.71
N ALA A 85 -13.13 20.15 -39.91
CA ALA A 85 -12.89 20.21 -38.48
C ALA A 85 -11.38 20.45 -38.25
N PRO A 86 -10.99 21.35 -37.33
CA PRO A 86 -9.58 21.62 -37.09
C PRO A 86 -8.89 20.32 -36.65
N ILE A 87 -7.88 19.91 -37.41
CA ILE A 87 -7.06 18.73 -37.10
C ILE A 87 -6.41 19.01 -35.74
N ALA A 88 -6.88 18.31 -34.70
CA ALA A 88 -6.33 18.45 -33.36
C ALA A 88 -4.82 18.13 -33.43
N PRO A 89 -3.93 19.04 -32.98
CA PRO A 89 -2.50 18.85 -33.15
C PRO A 89 -2.07 17.56 -32.45
N ALA A 90 -1.39 16.68 -33.19
CA ALA A 90 -0.92 15.42 -32.66
C ALA A 90 -0.03 15.68 -31.44
N ALA A 91 -0.46 15.19 -30.27
CA ALA A 91 0.21 15.48 -29.00
C ALA A 91 1.69 15.10 -29.09
N PHE A 92 2.57 16.09 -28.92
CA PHE A 92 4.01 15.98 -29.17
C PHE A 92 4.60 14.89 -28.28
N ARG A 93 4.93 13.73 -28.87
CA ARG A 93 5.54 12.62 -28.14
C ARG A 93 6.97 13.01 -27.77
N GLN A 94 7.25 13.00 -26.48
CA GLN A 94 8.61 13.11 -25.97
C GLN A 94 9.34 11.76 -26.11
N ALA A 95 10.66 11.79 -26.02
CA ALA A 95 11.44 10.56 -25.83
C ALA A 95 10.92 9.79 -24.60
N VAL A 96 11.01 8.45 -24.63
CA VAL A 96 10.49 7.61 -23.53
C VAL A 96 11.32 7.83 -22.27
N SER A 97 10.81 8.65 -21.35
CA SER A 97 11.33 8.78 -19.99
C SER A 97 11.05 7.51 -19.19
N THR A 98 11.98 7.13 -18.32
CA THR A 98 11.76 6.08 -17.30
C THR A 98 11.96 6.69 -15.92
N THR A 99 10.91 6.67 -15.11
CA THR A 99 10.98 6.99 -13.68
C THR A 99 11.02 5.66 -12.93
N LEU A 100 12.12 5.35 -12.26
CA LEU A 100 12.28 4.13 -11.48
C LEU A 100 12.90 4.49 -10.13
N LEU A 101 12.21 4.14 -9.05
CA LEU A 101 12.65 4.40 -7.68
C LEU A 101 13.60 3.27 -7.24
N ALA A 102 14.63 3.64 -6.46
CA ALA A 102 15.68 2.72 -6.00
C ALA A 102 15.21 1.81 -4.85
N ILE A 103 14.16 1.03 -5.12
CA ILE A 103 13.47 0.17 -4.16
C ILE A 103 13.98 -1.26 -4.35
N PRO A 104 14.52 -1.91 -3.31
CA PRO A 104 14.96 -3.29 -3.41
C PRO A 104 13.76 -4.21 -3.60
N ALA A 105 13.81 -5.08 -4.62
CA ALA A 105 12.85 -6.16 -4.77
C ALA A 105 13.07 -7.23 -3.68
N ARG A 106 11.97 -7.73 -3.11
CA ARG A 106 11.94 -8.62 -1.95
C ARG A 106 11.05 -9.83 -2.24
N GLN A 107 11.33 -10.95 -1.57
CA GLN A 107 10.58 -12.20 -1.72
C GLN A 107 9.69 -12.45 -0.51
N GLN A 108 8.41 -12.72 -0.74
CA GLN A 108 7.43 -13.00 0.30
C GLN A 108 7.57 -14.42 0.87
N TRP A 109 6.86 -14.65 1.97
CA TRP A 109 6.41 -15.99 2.40
C TRP A 109 4.97 -16.24 1.91
N ASP A 110 4.58 -17.50 1.76
CA ASP A 110 3.28 -17.91 1.19
C ASP A 110 2.29 -18.44 2.25
N GLU A 111 2.77 -18.68 3.47
CA GLU A 111 2.00 -19.17 4.62
C GLU A 111 1.03 -18.11 5.15
N ASN A 112 0.00 -18.55 5.88
CA ASN A 112 -1.03 -17.70 6.48
C ASN A 112 -1.65 -16.70 5.48
N ASN A 113 -2.03 -17.21 4.30
CA ASN A 113 -2.55 -16.47 3.14
C ASN A 113 -1.52 -15.58 2.41
N GLY A 114 -0.23 -15.76 2.68
CA GLY A 114 0.87 -15.06 2.03
C GLY A 114 1.19 -13.71 2.67
N TYR A 115 2.44 -13.25 2.50
CA TYR A 115 2.99 -12.02 3.09
C TYR A 115 3.21 -10.92 2.02
N CYS A 116 2.34 -10.89 1.00
CA CYS A 116 2.46 -9.98 -0.15
C CYS A 116 2.38 -8.49 0.25
N GLY A 117 1.48 -8.14 1.18
CA GLY A 117 1.34 -6.78 1.70
C GLY A 117 2.51 -6.36 2.57
N GLU A 118 2.97 -7.26 3.46
CA GLU A 118 4.12 -7.04 4.34
C GLU A 118 5.42 -6.88 3.56
N THR A 119 5.63 -7.70 2.52
CA THR A 119 6.79 -7.62 1.62
C THR A 119 6.81 -6.31 0.83
N SER A 120 5.63 -5.82 0.43
CA SER A 120 5.48 -4.53 -0.23
C SER A 120 5.84 -3.37 0.71
N ILE A 121 5.34 -3.37 1.96
CA ILE A 121 5.71 -2.37 2.97
C ILE A 121 7.21 -2.46 3.32
N GLN A 122 7.76 -3.66 3.48
CA GLN A 122 9.19 -3.87 3.76
C GLN A 122 10.09 -3.25 2.68
N SER A 123 9.75 -3.46 1.41
CA SER A 123 10.48 -2.90 0.28
C SER A 123 10.50 -1.37 0.31
N PHE A 124 9.39 -0.74 0.72
CA PHE A 124 9.26 0.71 0.81
C PHE A 124 9.88 1.30 2.09
N ALA A 125 9.78 0.59 3.21
CA ALA A 125 10.46 0.95 4.44
C ALA A 125 11.99 1.01 4.21
N LEU A 126 12.56 0.04 3.49
CA LEU A 126 13.97 0.01 3.12
C LEU A 126 14.36 1.27 2.32
N TYR A 127 13.54 1.64 1.33
CA TYR A 127 13.72 2.89 0.58
C TYR A 127 13.59 4.16 1.46
N PHE A 128 12.87 4.11 2.58
CA PHE A 128 12.75 5.20 3.57
C PHE A 128 13.63 5.01 4.84
N GLY A 129 14.69 4.20 4.75
CA GLY A 129 15.71 4.10 5.79
C GLY A 129 15.31 3.26 7.00
N THR A 130 14.31 2.39 6.86
CA THR A 130 13.82 1.50 7.92
C THR A 130 13.80 0.06 7.43
N TYR A 131 14.35 -0.88 8.20
CA TYR A 131 14.11 -2.31 8.01
C TYR A 131 13.08 -2.78 9.03
N ALA A 132 12.14 -3.61 8.59
CA ALA A 132 11.30 -4.43 9.45
C ALA A 132 11.06 -5.76 8.75
N SER A 133 11.14 -6.87 9.47
CA SER A 133 10.84 -8.20 8.90
C SER A 133 9.36 -8.34 8.53
N GLN A 134 9.05 -9.24 7.59
CA GLN A 134 7.66 -9.50 7.18
C GLN A 134 6.78 -9.87 8.38
N TYR A 135 7.33 -10.70 9.29
CA TYR A 135 6.72 -11.06 10.57
C TYR A 135 6.38 -9.86 11.45
N ARG A 136 7.31 -8.90 11.61
CA ARG A 136 7.08 -7.70 12.45
C ARG A 136 6.06 -6.75 11.83
N ILE A 137 6.03 -6.63 10.50
CA ILE A 137 5.04 -5.81 9.80
C ILE A 137 3.64 -6.39 10.02
N ARG A 138 3.46 -7.71 9.93
CA ARG A 138 2.21 -8.38 10.33
C ARG A 138 1.90 -8.19 11.82
N ALA A 139 2.90 -8.27 12.70
CA ALA A 139 2.71 -8.11 14.14
C ALA A 139 2.14 -6.73 14.55
N PHE A 140 2.30 -5.68 13.73
CA PHE A 140 1.68 -4.38 13.98
C PHE A 140 0.17 -4.34 13.71
N ILE A 141 -0.35 -5.20 12.82
CA ILE A 141 -1.78 -5.32 12.51
C ILE A 141 -2.46 -6.46 13.27
N ASN A 142 -1.74 -7.56 13.47
CA ASN A 142 -2.16 -8.69 14.29
C ASN A 142 -0.92 -9.40 14.89
N PRO A 143 -0.68 -9.28 16.21
CA PRO A 143 0.40 -9.96 16.91
C PRO A 143 0.41 -11.49 16.80
N ASP A 144 -0.76 -12.15 16.60
CA ASP A 144 -0.88 -13.61 16.54
C ASP A 144 -0.61 -14.22 15.14
N GLN A 145 -0.31 -13.38 14.14
CA GLN A 145 0.02 -13.75 12.76
C GLN A 145 -1.11 -14.43 11.95
N GLN A 146 -2.34 -14.55 12.47
CA GLN A 146 -3.47 -15.20 11.78
C GLN A 146 -4.12 -14.31 10.70
N SER A 147 -3.93 -12.98 10.77
CA SER A 147 -4.51 -12.03 9.81
C SER A 147 -3.46 -11.45 8.88
N GLN A 148 -3.74 -11.47 7.58
CA GLN A 148 -2.93 -10.85 6.54
C GLN A 148 -3.09 -9.32 6.46
N LEU A 149 -2.07 -8.65 5.92
CA LEU A 149 -2.15 -7.23 5.56
C LEU A 149 -3.00 -7.05 4.29
N LEU A 150 -4.00 -6.17 4.36
CA LEU A 150 -4.94 -5.86 3.27
C LEU A 150 -5.02 -4.35 3.06
N ILE A 151 -4.97 -3.95 1.79
CA ILE A 151 -5.01 -2.56 1.34
C ILE A 151 -6.45 -2.06 1.30
N GLY A 152 -6.69 -0.91 1.94
CA GLY A 152 -8.03 -0.37 2.19
C GLY A 152 -8.67 -0.91 3.47
N LEU A 153 -7.89 -1.54 4.36
CA LEU A 153 -8.41 -2.12 5.61
C LEU A 153 -7.47 -1.92 6.81
N ASN A 154 -6.21 -2.36 6.73
CA ASN A 154 -5.30 -2.37 7.88
C ASN A 154 -3.87 -1.89 7.57
N GLU A 155 -3.55 -1.58 6.32
CA GLU A 155 -2.22 -1.14 5.85
C GLU A 155 -1.70 0.08 6.62
N GLN A 156 -2.60 1.00 6.98
CA GLN A 156 -2.27 2.26 7.64
C GLN A 156 -1.73 2.05 9.06
N THR A 157 -2.12 0.97 9.74
CA THR A 157 -1.64 0.66 11.09
C THR A 157 -0.17 0.26 11.03
N ALA A 158 0.22 -0.60 10.07
CA ALA A 158 1.63 -0.94 9.84
C ALA A 158 2.46 0.27 9.38
N LEU A 159 1.94 1.09 8.46
CA LEU A 159 2.63 2.30 8.00
C LEU A 159 2.84 3.33 9.12
N ARG A 160 1.84 3.56 9.98
CA ARG A 160 1.95 4.42 11.17
C ARG A 160 2.95 3.86 12.18
N ALA A 161 2.93 2.55 12.44
CA ALA A 161 3.88 1.90 13.35
C ALA A 161 5.33 2.05 12.90
N LEU A 162 5.59 2.10 11.58
CA LEU A 162 6.92 2.34 10.99
C LEU A 162 7.30 3.83 10.86
N ARG A 163 6.48 4.76 11.37
CA ARG A 163 6.63 6.22 11.19
C ARG A 163 6.77 6.63 9.71
N LEU A 164 5.94 6.04 8.84
CA LEU A 164 5.83 6.38 7.43
C LEU A 164 4.62 7.29 7.17
N THR A 165 4.75 8.24 6.25
CA THR A 165 3.64 9.04 5.72
C THR A 165 3.10 8.41 4.44
N PHE A 166 1.80 8.58 4.17
CA PHE A 166 1.13 7.94 3.03
C PHE A 166 -0.12 8.69 2.55
N GLU A 167 -0.50 8.45 1.29
CA GLU A 167 -1.75 8.90 0.65
C GLU A 167 -2.52 7.65 0.16
N GLN A 168 -3.75 7.45 0.64
CA GLN A 168 -4.59 6.31 0.26
C GLN A 168 -5.43 6.64 -0.98
N TRP A 169 -5.50 5.72 -1.95
CA TRP A 169 -6.40 5.85 -3.10
C TRP A 169 -7.87 5.80 -2.67
N ASN A 170 -8.70 6.67 -3.26
CA ASN A 170 -10.14 6.69 -3.01
C ASN A 170 -10.86 5.59 -3.81
N SER A 171 -10.86 4.38 -3.27
CA SER A 171 -11.62 3.23 -3.79
C SER A 171 -13.15 3.42 -3.72
N GLY A 172 -13.65 4.44 -3.01
CA GLY A 172 -15.05 4.87 -3.04
C GLY A 172 -15.44 5.74 -4.23
N GLY A 173 -14.50 6.06 -5.14
CA GLY A 173 -14.73 6.92 -6.30
C GLY A 173 -15.57 6.29 -7.43
N PRO A 174 -16.03 7.09 -8.41
CA PRO A 174 -16.82 6.59 -9.55
C PRO A 174 -16.10 5.49 -10.36
N THR A 175 -16.80 4.39 -10.65
CA THR A 175 -16.27 3.29 -11.48
C THR A 175 -16.53 3.55 -12.97
N PRO A 176 -15.65 3.17 -13.91
CA PRO A 176 -14.41 2.40 -13.71
C PRO A 176 -13.21 3.27 -13.29
N GLN A 177 -12.57 2.92 -12.17
CA GLN A 177 -11.50 3.71 -11.54
C GLN A 177 -10.13 3.60 -12.22
N TRP A 178 -9.80 2.43 -12.78
CA TRP A 178 -8.45 2.03 -13.22
C TRP A 178 -7.63 3.04 -14.04
N ARG A 179 -8.26 3.88 -14.88
CA ARG A 179 -7.54 4.95 -15.61
C ARG A 179 -7.08 6.07 -14.67
N SER A 180 -7.97 6.51 -13.78
CA SER A 180 -7.69 7.54 -12.78
C SER A 180 -6.72 7.01 -11.72
N TYR A 181 -6.86 5.74 -11.32
CA TYR A 181 -5.93 5.05 -10.44
C TYR A 181 -4.51 4.96 -11.03
N LEU A 182 -4.36 4.55 -12.30
CA LEU A 182 -3.04 4.51 -12.94
C LEU A 182 -2.44 5.91 -13.18
N ALA A 183 -3.25 6.93 -13.46
CA ALA A 183 -2.78 8.31 -13.54
C ALA A 183 -2.32 8.85 -12.17
N TRP A 184 -3.05 8.49 -11.10
CA TRP A 184 -2.64 8.76 -9.72
C TRP A 184 -1.32 8.05 -9.38
N ALA A 185 -1.22 6.74 -9.60
CA ALA A 185 0.00 5.99 -9.29
C ALA A 185 1.22 6.52 -10.08
N LYS A 186 1.06 6.89 -11.35
CA LYS A 186 2.08 7.56 -12.17
C LYS A 186 2.57 8.86 -11.53
N ARG A 187 1.66 9.72 -11.07
CA ARG A 187 1.99 10.97 -10.37
C ARG A 187 2.72 10.73 -9.06
N GLU A 188 2.27 9.80 -8.22
CA GLU A 188 2.87 9.58 -6.91
C GLU A 188 4.29 9.03 -7.03
N ILE A 189 4.50 8.05 -7.93
CA ILE A 189 5.83 7.57 -8.29
C ILE A 189 6.71 8.71 -8.83
N GLN A 190 6.15 9.66 -9.58
CA GLN A 190 6.86 10.86 -10.06
C GLN A 190 7.25 11.85 -8.94
N LYS A 191 6.54 11.87 -7.80
CA LYS A 191 6.95 12.62 -6.58
C LYS A 191 8.07 11.89 -5.81
N GLY A 192 8.43 10.67 -6.19
CA GLY A 192 9.33 9.81 -5.43
C GLY A 192 8.63 8.92 -4.39
N ALA A 193 7.30 8.88 -4.40
CA ALA A 193 6.45 8.12 -3.48
C ALA A 193 5.96 6.81 -4.16
N PRO A 194 6.49 5.63 -3.80
CA PRO A 194 6.05 4.39 -4.42
C PRO A 194 4.66 3.96 -3.95
N VAL A 195 3.99 3.14 -4.74
CA VAL A 195 2.58 2.77 -4.54
C VAL A 195 2.45 1.28 -4.26
N ILE A 196 1.83 0.94 -3.13
CA ILE A 196 1.35 -0.41 -2.87
C ILE A 196 0.10 -0.56 -3.72
N GLY A 197 0.13 -1.46 -4.70
CA GLY A 197 -0.99 -1.72 -5.62
C GLY A 197 -1.52 -3.13 -5.46
N THR A 198 -2.77 -3.34 -5.89
CA THR A 198 -3.41 -4.66 -5.83
C THR A 198 -3.68 -5.23 -7.22
N LEU A 199 -3.71 -6.56 -7.32
CA LEU A 199 -3.81 -7.30 -8.56
C LEU A 199 -4.77 -8.49 -8.44
N TYR A 200 -5.51 -8.73 -9.53
CA TYR A 200 -6.00 -10.04 -9.88
C TYR A 200 -4.85 -10.93 -10.36
N VAL A 201 -4.81 -12.17 -9.87
CA VAL A 201 -3.95 -13.27 -10.33
C VAL A 201 -4.80 -14.25 -11.14
N LYS A 202 -4.30 -14.65 -12.31
CA LYS A 202 -4.97 -15.56 -13.24
C LYS A 202 -5.19 -16.93 -12.59
N GLY A 203 -6.45 -17.33 -12.49
CA GLY A 203 -6.89 -18.59 -11.91
C GLY A 203 -7.47 -18.45 -10.50
N MET A 204 -7.14 -17.34 -9.81
CA MET A 204 -7.69 -17.02 -8.48
C MET A 204 -9.07 -16.37 -8.59
N THR A 205 -9.78 -16.26 -7.47
CA THR A 205 -11.25 -16.05 -7.46
C THR A 205 -11.75 -14.92 -6.57
N ASP A 206 -10.88 -14.13 -5.92
CA ASP A 206 -11.33 -13.04 -5.05
C ASP A 206 -12.16 -11.99 -5.83
N PRO A 207 -13.24 -11.41 -5.27
CA PRO A 207 -13.97 -10.34 -5.98
C PRO A 207 -13.12 -9.08 -6.23
N ASP A 208 -12.23 -8.74 -5.30
CA ASP A 208 -11.58 -7.43 -5.19
C ASP A 208 -10.11 -7.49 -5.61
N TYR A 209 -9.30 -8.39 -5.03
CA TYR A 209 -7.91 -8.68 -5.46
C TYR A 209 -7.33 -9.93 -4.78
N ASP A 210 -6.36 -10.61 -5.44
CA ASP A 210 -5.69 -11.79 -4.86
C ASP A 210 -4.24 -11.52 -4.41
N HIS A 211 -3.65 -10.40 -4.83
CA HIS A 211 -2.22 -10.15 -4.61
C HIS A 211 -1.91 -8.67 -4.41
N ILE A 212 -0.89 -8.37 -3.60
CA ILE A 212 -0.43 -7.03 -3.23
C ILE A 212 1.04 -6.88 -3.65
N VAL A 213 1.36 -5.81 -4.36
CA VAL A 213 2.68 -5.61 -4.98
C VAL A 213 3.20 -4.17 -4.85
N PRO A 214 4.54 -3.97 -4.84
CA PRO A 214 5.13 -2.66 -4.94
C PRO A 214 5.19 -2.19 -6.41
N PHE A 215 4.46 -1.13 -6.74
CA PHE A 215 4.68 -0.35 -7.97
C PHE A 215 5.85 0.61 -7.72
N VAL A 216 6.96 0.41 -8.45
CA VAL A 216 8.26 1.07 -8.21
C VAL A 216 8.67 2.05 -9.29
N GLY A 217 7.97 2.08 -10.44
CA GLY A 217 8.34 2.92 -11.56
C GLY A 217 7.31 2.96 -12.68
N PHE A 218 7.57 3.78 -13.69
CA PHE A 218 6.86 3.76 -14.97
C PHE A 218 7.74 4.22 -16.14
N ARG A 219 7.27 4.00 -17.37
CA ARG A 219 7.82 4.58 -18.60
C ARG A 219 6.75 5.41 -19.33
N SER A 220 7.12 6.60 -19.83
CA SER A 220 6.20 7.59 -20.41
C SER A 220 6.84 8.38 -21.55
N SER A 221 6.08 8.63 -22.63
CA SER A 221 6.40 9.58 -23.71
C SER A 221 5.59 10.88 -23.62
N PHE A 222 4.89 11.09 -22.51
CA PHE A 222 3.90 12.15 -22.29
C PHE A 222 4.13 12.84 -20.95
N ASP A 223 3.33 13.87 -20.66
CA ASP A 223 3.28 14.42 -19.31
C ASP A 223 2.89 13.34 -18.28
N ASN A 224 3.40 13.51 -17.06
CA ASN A 224 3.23 12.52 -15.99
C ASN A 224 2.03 12.84 -15.09
N SER A 225 1.09 13.67 -15.55
CA SER A 225 -0.17 14.00 -14.85
C SER A 225 -1.38 13.19 -15.33
N ARG A 226 -1.29 12.56 -16.51
CA ARG A 226 -2.41 11.90 -17.20
C ARG A 226 -2.16 10.41 -17.47
N TYR A 227 -3.25 9.68 -17.68
CA TYR A 227 -3.25 8.31 -18.19
C TYR A 227 -2.97 8.30 -19.69
N HIS A 228 -1.97 7.54 -20.13
CA HIS A 228 -1.81 7.17 -21.54
C HIS A 228 -1.70 5.65 -21.67
N ALA A 229 -2.43 5.06 -22.63
CA ALA A 229 -2.52 3.61 -22.79
C ALA A 229 -1.16 2.93 -23.13
N SER A 230 -0.22 3.69 -23.69
CA SER A 230 1.15 3.25 -23.99
C SER A 230 2.14 3.43 -22.86
N ASP A 231 1.77 4.10 -21.76
CA ASP A 231 2.63 4.17 -20.57
C ASP A 231 2.81 2.74 -20.01
N THR A 232 3.96 2.47 -19.41
CA THR A 232 4.28 1.14 -18.87
C THR A 232 4.48 1.22 -17.37
N LEU A 233 3.74 0.42 -16.60
CA LEU A 233 3.95 0.26 -15.16
C LEU A 233 5.16 -0.66 -14.91
N LEU A 234 5.98 -0.34 -13.91
CA LEU A 234 7.10 -1.16 -13.43
C LEU A 234 6.83 -1.57 -11.97
N PHE A 235 6.83 -2.87 -11.68
CA PHE A 235 6.45 -3.42 -10.37
C PHE A 235 7.23 -4.70 -10.03
N SER A 236 7.44 -4.99 -8.74
CA SER A 236 7.89 -6.32 -8.31
C SER A 236 6.68 -7.25 -8.16
N ASP A 237 6.82 -8.55 -8.41
CA ASP A 237 5.76 -9.53 -8.15
C ASP A 237 5.82 -10.14 -6.74
N ASN A 238 6.83 -9.78 -5.94
CA ASN A 238 7.14 -10.33 -4.61
C ASN A 238 7.51 -11.83 -4.58
N TYR A 239 7.64 -12.50 -5.73
CA TYR A 239 8.16 -13.87 -5.84
C TYR A 239 9.61 -13.88 -6.38
N ALA A 240 9.95 -12.93 -7.24
CA ALA A 240 11.28 -12.76 -7.83
C ALA A 240 11.88 -11.37 -7.53
N THR A 241 13.18 -11.23 -7.76
CA THR A 241 13.89 -9.94 -7.76
C THR A 241 13.78 -9.17 -9.08
N THR A 242 13.05 -9.71 -10.05
CA THR A 242 12.90 -9.13 -11.39
C THR A 242 11.72 -8.15 -11.42
N ILE A 243 11.99 -6.90 -11.80
CA ILE A 243 10.93 -5.90 -12.01
C ILE A 243 10.17 -6.22 -13.30
N LEU A 244 8.89 -6.56 -13.15
CA LEU A 244 7.96 -6.78 -14.24
C LEU A 244 7.53 -5.46 -14.87
N ALA A 245 7.18 -5.48 -16.15
CA ALA A 245 6.78 -4.32 -16.93
C ALA A 245 5.52 -4.61 -17.74
N ARG A 246 4.50 -3.74 -17.68
CA ARG A 246 3.27 -3.89 -18.50
C ARG A 246 2.61 -2.57 -18.88
N THR A 247 2.16 -2.49 -20.13
CA THR A 247 1.47 -1.33 -20.70
C THR A 247 0.10 -1.10 -20.07
N PHE A 248 -0.18 0.15 -19.66
CA PHE A 248 -1.42 0.62 -19.03
C PHE A 248 -2.68 0.21 -19.81
N GLY A 249 -2.66 0.30 -21.14
CA GLY A 249 -3.75 -0.09 -22.03
C GLY A 249 -4.06 -1.59 -22.07
N THR A 250 -3.19 -2.41 -21.49
CA THR A 250 -3.36 -3.87 -21.37
C THR A 250 -3.56 -4.34 -19.93
N LEU A 251 -3.45 -3.44 -18.94
CA LEU A 251 -3.24 -3.80 -17.54
C LEU A 251 -4.53 -4.12 -16.77
N ALA A 252 -5.64 -3.45 -17.09
CA ALA A 252 -6.92 -3.61 -16.42
C ALA A 252 -7.77 -4.76 -17.01
N ALA A 253 -8.40 -5.54 -16.14
CA ALA A 253 -9.31 -6.63 -16.53
C ALA A 253 -10.47 -6.81 -15.52
N THR A 254 -11.59 -7.39 -15.97
CA THR A 254 -12.56 -7.99 -15.03
C THR A 254 -12.02 -9.35 -14.55
N ARG A 255 -12.47 -9.85 -13.40
CA ARG A 255 -12.10 -11.19 -12.87
C ARG A 255 -12.18 -12.30 -13.94
N ARG A 256 -13.25 -12.33 -14.75
CA ARG A 256 -13.40 -13.27 -15.87
C ARG A 256 -12.27 -13.11 -16.91
N ILE A 257 -11.96 -11.88 -17.32
CA ILE A 257 -10.93 -11.58 -18.34
C ILE A 257 -9.52 -11.80 -17.80
N ALA A 258 -9.26 -11.60 -16.51
CA ALA A 258 -8.00 -11.98 -15.88
C ALA A 258 -7.79 -13.51 -15.96
N ASN A 259 -8.82 -14.29 -15.61
CA ASN A 259 -8.71 -15.75 -15.55
C ASN A 259 -8.60 -16.43 -16.93
N ILE A 260 -9.24 -15.90 -17.99
CA ILE A 260 -9.08 -16.43 -19.36
C ILE A 260 -7.98 -15.72 -20.18
N GLY A 261 -7.40 -14.64 -19.66
CA GLY A 261 -6.51 -13.75 -20.39
C GLY A 261 -5.10 -14.29 -20.63
N LYS A 262 -4.31 -13.56 -21.42
CA LYS A 262 -2.90 -13.88 -21.71
C LYS A 262 -1.96 -13.65 -20.52
N PHE A 263 -2.27 -12.70 -19.64
CA PHE A 263 -1.36 -12.21 -18.60
C PHE A 263 -1.65 -12.87 -17.23
N THR A 264 -0.59 -13.17 -16.47
CA THR A 264 -0.69 -13.75 -15.11
C THR A 264 -1.34 -12.81 -14.11
N TYR A 265 -1.04 -11.52 -14.20
CA TYR A 265 -1.59 -10.49 -13.33
C TYR A 265 -2.59 -9.61 -14.09
N SER A 266 -3.39 -8.77 -13.43
CA SER A 266 -4.11 -7.59 -13.97
C SER A 266 -4.61 -6.70 -12.83
N ILE A 267 -4.78 -5.40 -13.02
CA ILE A 267 -5.54 -4.58 -12.05
C ILE A 267 -7.05 -4.77 -12.26
N PRO A 268 -7.90 -4.65 -11.24
CA PRO A 268 -9.35 -4.74 -11.39
C PRO A 268 -9.90 -3.59 -12.25
N SER A 269 -10.69 -3.87 -13.28
CA SER A 269 -11.18 -2.84 -14.21
C SER A 269 -12.36 -2.00 -13.70
N ARG A 270 -12.64 -1.95 -12.39
CA ARG A 270 -13.81 -1.26 -11.81
C ARG A 270 -13.50 -0.47 -10.54
N VAL A 271 -13.03 -1.15 -9.51
CA VAL A 271 -12.67 -0.60 -8.20
C VAL A 271 -11.23 -1.02 -7.94
N ASP A 272 -10.36 -0.05 -7.73
CA ASP A 272 -8.93 -0.26 -7.55
C ASP A 272 -8.56 0.05 -6.10
N TYR A 273 -7.53 -0.60 -5.56
CA TYR A 273 -7.03 -0.37 -4.20
C TYR A 273 -5.54 -0.01 -4.26
N GLY A 274 -5.10 0.96 -3.45
CA GLY A 274 -3.67 1.29 -3.39
C GLY A 274 -3.31 2.36 -2.36
N CYS A 275 -2.06 2.34 -1.92
CA CYS A 275 -1.52 3.26 -0.91
C CYS A 275 -0.15 3.79 -1.38
N ALA A 276 -0.02 5.09 -1.60
CA ALA A 276 1.27 5.72 -1.90
C ALA A 276 2.01 5.99 -0.59
N VAL A 277 3.22 5.48 -0.41
CA VAL A 277 4.06 5.80 0.76
C VAL A 277 4.86 7.06 0.43
N THR A 278 4.47 8.19 1.01
CA THR A 278 4.92 9.52 0.60
C THR A 278 6.21 9.97 1.27
N GLY A 279 6.63 9.30 2.34
CA GLY A 279 7.86 9.63 3.07
C GLY A 279 7.92 9.01 4.46
N ILE A 280 8.74 9.62 5.31
CA ILE A 280 8.75 9.39 6.75
C ILE A 280 7.90 10.45 7.46
N VAL A 281 7.61 10.27 8.73
CA VAL A 281 7.14 11.36 9.60
C VAL A 281 8.34 12.20 10.03
N ASP A 282 8.36 13.44 9.57
CA ASP A 282 9.31 14.50 9.97
C ASP A 282 8.59 15.85 9.88
N ALA A 283 8.00 16.28 11.00
CA ALA A 283 7.12 17.43 11.07
C ALA A 283 7.87 18.78 10.97
N LEU A 284 9.19 18.80 11.18
CA LEU A 284 10.02 20.01 11.09
C LEU A 284 10.97 20.01 9.86
N ARG A 285 11.02 18.91 9.11
CA ARG A 285 11.92 18.72 7.94
C ARG A 285 13.40 18.83 8.31
N GLU A 286 13.75 18.26 9.46
CA GLU A 286 15.11 18.25 10.00
C GLU A 286 16.00 17.17 9.35
N THR A 287 15.39 16.18 8.70
CA THR A 287 16.09 15.00 8.17
C THR A 287 16.55 15.16 6.73
N VAL A 288 17.64 14.47 6.41
CA VAL A 288 18.07 14.17 5.03
C VAL A 288 17.77 12.71 4.68
N PRO A 289 17.50 12.37 3.40
CA PRO A 289 17.05 11.02 3.05
C PRO A 289 18.10 9.95 3.35
N VAL A 290 17.68 8.87 4.00
CA VAL A 290 18.47 7.64 4.20
C VAL A 290 17.82 6.53 3.39
N ARG A 291 18.60 5.85 2.56
CA ARG A 291 18.18 4.64 1.83
C ARG A 291 18.89 3.44 2.45
N LEU A 292 18.15 2.35 2.69
CA LEU A 292 18.66 1.12 3.29
C LEU A 292 18.62 -0.01 2.26
N GLN A 293 19.74 -0.70 2.09
CA GLN A 293 19.86 -1.94 1.33
C GLN A 293 20.35 -3.04 2.27
N VAL A 294 19.93 -4.28 2.03
CA VAL A 294 20.38 -5.47 2.76
C VAL A 294 20.90 -6.51 1.77
N ASP A 295 21.83 -7.35 2.21
CA ASP A 295 22.60 -8.31 1.43
C ASP A 295 21.81 -9.51 0.83
N ARG A 296 20.50 -9.57 1.05
CA ARG A 296 19.61 -10.61 0.51
C ARG A 296 18.20 -10.10 0.22
N SER A 297 17.51 -10.73 -0.74
CA SER A 297 16.12 -10.43 -1.12
C SER A 297 15.05 -11.17 -0.31
N SER A 298 15.41 -12.30 0.31
CA SER A 298 14.52 -13.18 1.08
C SER A 298 14.87 -13.17 2.57
N GLU A 299 13.89 -13.49 3.41
CA GLU A 299 14.06 -13.68 4.86
C GLU A 299 13.86 -15.15 5.27
N PRO A 300 14.55 -15.65 6.32
CA PRO A 300 14.24 -16.93 6.94
C PRO A 300 12.79 -16.93 7.46
N ASN A 301 12.00 -17.92 7.07
CA ASN A 301 10.57 -17.95 7.37
C ASN A 301 10.28 -18.36 8.82
N LEU A 302 10.05 -17.34 9.66
CA LEU A 302 9.85 -17.51 11.11
C LEU A 302 8.55 -18.27 11.44
N ILE A 303 7.54 -18.24 10.56
CA ILE A 303 6.28 -19.00 10.73
C ILE A 303 6.53 -20.50 10.64
N THR A 304 7.47 -20.91 9.78
CA THR A 304 7.93 -22.31 9.66
C THR A 304 9.01 -22.70 10.68
N GLY A 305 9.32 -21.82 11.65
CA GLY A 305 10.33 -22.06 12.68
C GLY A 305 11.79 -21.86 12.24
N ALA A 306 12.02 -21.31 11.04
CA ALA A 306 13.37 -20.97 10.59
C ALA A 306 13.99 -19.91 11.49
N GLN A 307 15.30 -20.02 11.76
CA GLN A 307 15.99 -19.11 12.68
C GLN A 307 16.35 -17.77 12.00
N PRO A 308 16.30 -16.64 12.73
CA PRO A 308 16.75 -15.35 12.21
C PRO A 308 18.23 -15.39 11.85
N VAL A 309 18.63 -14.67 10.80
CA VAL A 309 20.04 -14.48 10.41
C VAL A 309 20.49 -13.06 10.70
N THR A 310 21.80 -12.83 10.83
CA THR A 310 22.33 -11.46 10.68
C THR A 310 22.22 -11.03 9.21
N LEU A 311 21.65 -9.86 8.99
CA LEU A 311 21.68 -9.14 7.71
C LEU A 311 22.87 -8.17 7.71
N ASN A 312 23.53 -8.02 6.56
CA ASN A 312 24.51 -6.95 6.34
C ASN A 312 23.82 -5.81 5.60
N ALA A 313 23.74 -4.65 6.23
CA ALA A 313 23.04 -3.50 5.70
C ALA A 313 24.00 -2.42 5.19
N THR A 314 23.66 -1.82 4.05
CA THR A 314 24.32 -0.65 3.49
C THR A 314 23.34 0.53 3.54
N LEU A 315 23.78 1.63 4.16
CA LEU A 315 23.02 2.85 4.30
C LEU A 315 23.59 3.90 3.36
N ASN A 316 22.78 4.43 2.44
CA ASN A 316 23.15 5.56 1.60
C ASN A 316 22.38 6.81 2.06
N ILE A 317 23.10 7.76 2.66
CA ILE A 317 22.57 9.07 3.05
C ILE A 317 22.72 10.02 1.87
N GLN A 318 21.68 10.78 1.57
CA GLN A 318 21.55 11.61 0.37
C GLN A 318 21.31 13.09 0.74
N SER A 319 21.43 14.00 -0.24
CA SER A 319 21.19 15.45 -0.05
C SER A 319 22.03 16.11 1.06
N LEU A 320 23.24 15.60 1.28
CA LEU A 320 24.20 16.18 2.23
C LEU A 320 24.86 17.44 1.64
N VAL A 321 25.33 18.34 2.51
CA VAL A 321 26.12 19.51 2.14
C VAL A 321 27.56 19.30 2.60
N PRO A 322 28.56 19.25 1.70
CA PRO A 322 29.97 19.08 2.08
C PRO A 322 30.43 20.12 3.13
N GLY A 323 31.21 19.66 4.11
CA GLY A 323 31.68 20.49 5.23
C GLY A 323 30.63 20.76 6.32
N LYS A 324 29.35 20.37 6.14
CA LYS A 324 28.37 20.37 7.23
C LYS A 324 28.46 19.06 8.02
N THR A 325 28.12 19.16 9.30
CA THR A 325 28.14 18.04 10.25
C THR A 325 26.72 17.53 10.48
N TYR A 326 26.62 16.21 10.61
CA TYR A 326 25.38 15.45 10.69
C TYR A 326 25.51 14.34 11.72
N SER A 327 24.38 13.80 12.18
CA SER A 327 24.32 12.57 12.98
C SER A 327 23.40 11.57 12.28
N LEU A 328 23.92 10.37 12.05
CA LEU A 328 23.12 9.19 11.72
C LEU A 328 22.63 8.56 13.03
N LEU A 329 21.32 8.56 13.25
CA LEU A 329 20.65 8.01 14.43
C LEU A 329 20.05 6.65 14.06
N ARG A 330 20.18 5.66 14.93
CA ARG A 330 19.57 4.31 14.81
C ARG A 330 18.63 4.06 15.98
N TYR A 331 17.42 3.58 15.66
CA TYR A 331 16.38 3.20 16.61
C TYR A 331 16.01 1.72 16.39
N ASP A 332 16.05 0.90 17.44
CA ASP A 332 15.70 -0.55 17.36
C ASP A 332 14.24 -0.83 17.76
N ASP A 333 13.50 0.22 18.14
CA ASP A 333 12.05 0.22 18.34
C ASP A 333 11.47 1.46 17.62
N PRO A 334 10.56 1.30 16.63
CA PRO A 334 10.00 2.43 15.89
C PRO A 334 9.01 3.28 16.71
N ALA A 335 8.56 2.81 17.88
CA ALA A 335 7.82 3.65 18.81
C ALA A 335 8.70 4.79 19.37
N GLN A 336 10.00 4.54 19.59
CA GLN A 336 10.95 5.54 20.10
C GLN A 336 11.36 6.59 19.06
N VAL A 337 11.08 6.38 17.78
CA VAL A 337 11.36 7.34 16.71
C VAL A 337 10.39 8.53 16.86
N PRO A 338 10.88 9.75 17.17
CA PRO A 338 10.01 10.89 17.35
C PRO A 338 9.58 11.49 16.00
N ASP A 339 8.47 12.22 15.98
CA ASP A 339 7.94 12.85 14.76
C ASP A 339 8.69 14.15 14.36
N CYS A 340 9.56 14.66 15.23
CA CYS A 340 10.49 15.78 15.04
C CYS A 340 11.42 15.93 16.25
N GLY A 341 12.44 16.77 16.18
CA GLY A 341 13.40 17.04 17.26
C GLY A 341 14.34 15.86 17.53
N PHE A 342 14.69 15.09 16.50
CA PHE A 342 15.28 13.74 16.60
C PHE A 342 16.51 13.65 17.52
N LEU A 343 17.43 14.61 17.44
CA LEU A 343 18.59 14.67 18.34
C LEU A 343 18.22 15.02 19.78
N ALA A 344 17.36 16.02 19.96
CA ALA A 344 17.02 16.59 21.27
C ALA A 344 16.09 15.71 22.10
N LYS A 345 15.20 14.94 21.45
CA LYS A 345 14.29 13.99 22.13
C LYS A 345 14.92 12.62 22.39
N GLY A 346 16.06 12.30 21.77
CA GLY A 346 16.74 11.02 21.96
C GLY A 346 15.98 9.84 21.35
N GLY A 347 15.75 8.79 22.15
CA GLY A 347 15.09 7.54 21.77
C GLY A 347 15.92 6.59 20.89
N TYR A 348 17.02 7.07 20.31
CA TYR A 348 17.91 6.26 19.48
C TYR A 348 18.78 5.32 20.33
N THR A 349 18.95 4.07 19.88
CA THR A 349 19.89 3.10 20.45
C THR A 349 21.34 3.54 20.25
N SER A 350 21.65 4.22 19.15
CA SER A 350 22.97 4.77 18.87
C SER A 350 22.94 5.97 17.93
N ALA A 351 23.99 6.80 17.99
CA ALA A 351 24.19 7.94 17.10
C ALA A 351 25.65 8.00 16.62
N ARG A 352 25.83 8.25 15.32
CA ARG A 352 27.15 8.42 14.68
C ARG A 352 27.24 9.83 14.08
N LYS A 353 27.99 10.73 14.74
CA LYS A 353 28.29 12.07 14.24
C LYS A 353 29.37 12.01 13.15
N PHE A 354 29.22 12.75 12.06
CA PHE A 354 30.17 12.81 10.95
C PHE A 354 30.07 14.16 10.22
N THR A 355 31.16 14.61 9.60
CA THR A 355 31.15 15.72 8.65
C THR A 355 31.06 15.16 7.22
N ALA A 356 30.14 15.69 6.43
CA ALA A 356 29.91 15.23 5.07
C ALA A 356 31.06 15.65 4.14
N THR A 357 31.60 14.71 3.37
CA THR A 357 32.66 14.97 2.37
C THR A 357 32.10 15.15 0.95
N ALA A 358 30.88 14.67 0.70
CA ALA A 358 30.18 14.73 -0.58
C ALA A 358 28.67 14.87 -0.37
N ALA A 359 27.91 15.06 -1.45
CA ALA A 359 26.44 15.15 -1.40
C ALA A 359 25.72 13.83 -1.02
N THR A 360 26.46 12.71 -1.01
CA THR A 360 26.03 11.39 -0.54
C THR A 360 27.11 10.77 0.32
N GLN A 361 26.73 10.05 1.37
CA GLN A 361 27.69 9.30 2.20
C GLN A 361 27.13 7.93 2.58
N THR A 362 28.00 6.92 2.54
CA THR A 362 27.63 5.52 2.77
C THR A 362 28.17 5.03 4.11
N PHE A 363 27.35 4.27 4.84
CA PHE A 363 27.71 3.55 6.05
C PHE A 363 27.21 2.09 5.99
N THR A 364 27.67 1.27 6.92
CA THR A 364 27.25 -0.15 7.04
C THR A 364 26.84 -0.46 8.48
N ASP A 365 25.88 -1.37 8.64
CA ASP A 365 25.42 -1.86 9.94
C ASP A 365 24.97 -3.34 9.86
N ARG A 366 24.75 -3.99 11.00
CA ARG A 366 24.32 -5.39 11.12
C ARG A 366 23.25 -5.55 12.20
N PHE A 367 22.20 -6.31 11.87
CA PHE A 367 21.06 -6.59 12.74
C PHE A 367 20.42 -7.94 12.38
N LEU A 368 19.53 -8.47 13.22
CA LEU A 368 18.85 -9.74 12.97
C LEU A 368 17.63 -9.59 12.06
N SER A 369 17.39 -10.61 11.24
CA SER A 369 16.33 -10.63 10.23
C SER A 369 14.92 -10.79 10.79
N ASP A 370 14.73 -10.91 12.11
CA ASP A 370 13.42 -10.85 12.76
C ASP A 370 13.11 -9.47 13.35
N GLY A 371 14.08 -8.56 13.42
CA GLY A 371 13.95 -7.28 14.11
C GLY A 371 13.28 -6.16 13.31
N VAL A 372 13.36 -4.97 13.89
CA VAL A 372 13.08 -3.68 13.25
C VAL A 372 14.26 -2.76 13.55
N VAL A 373 14.76 -2.04 12.56
CA VAL A 373 15.71 -0.93 12.77
C VAL A 373 15.31 0.26 11.92
N THR A 374 15.35 1.46 12.48
CA THR A 374 15.01 2.71 11.79
C THR A 374 16.18 3.67 11.87
N TYR A 375 16.56 4.23 10.71
CA TYR A 375 17.62 5.21 10.61
C TYR A 375 17.07 6.57 10.22
N ARG A 376 17.55 7.61 10.89
CA ARG A 376 17.26 9.02 10.58
C ARG A 376 18.57 9.79 10.59
N CYS A 377 18.78 10.68 9.62
CA CYS A 377 19.99 11.52 9.60
C CYS A 377 19.58 12.99 9.61
N VAL A 378 20.16 13.76 10.53
CA VAL A 378 19.88 15.19 10.78
C VAL A 378 21.18 15.97 10.91
N ALA A 379 21.14 17.30 10.74
CA ALA A 379 22.29 18.18 10.97
C ALA A 379 22.69 18.22 12.47
N SER A 380 23.97 18.51 12.76
CA SER A 380 24.60 18.35 14.09
C SER A 380 25.77 19.29 14.39
#